data_AF-A0A7S2XEG1-F1
#
_entry.id   AF-A0A7S2XEG1-F1
#
_cell.length_a   1.000
_cell.length_b   1.000
_cell.length_c   1.000
_cell.angle_alpha   90.00
_cell.angle_beta   90.00
_cell.angle_gamma   90.00
#
_symmetry.space_group_name_H-M   'P 1'
#
loop_
_entity.id
_entity.type
_entity.pdbx_description
1 polymer ?
#
loop_
_entity_poly.entity_id
_entity_poly.type
_entity_poly.pdbx_seq_one_letter_code
_entity_poly.pdbx_strand_id
1 'polypeptide(L)'
;TSLLPLKAGISIMSLGAMASQKGLKVKILPLGLNYFKGHQFRSRVFVDIGSPIIPTEEQVEMYKKGGDAKRQACDKLLSSIMAGIKGVTIQADNYEELQ
;
A
#
# COMPACT_ATOMS: atom_id res chain seq x y z
N THR A 1 0.35 1.38 -18.74
CA THR A 1 -0.43 0.34 -18.00
C THR A 1 -0.83 0.83 -16.62
N SER A 2 -2.14 0.90 -16.32
CA SER A 2 -2.64 1.34 -15.00
C SER A 2 -2.62 0.22 -13.97
N LEU A 3 -2.35 0.55 -12.70
CA LEU A 3 -2.43 -0.39 -11.57
C LEU A 3 -3.84 -0.98 -11.43
N LEU A 4 -3.91 -2.30 -11.30
CA LEU A 4 -5.12 -3.01 -10.91
C LEU A 4 -5.56 -2.60 -9.49
N PRO A 5 -6.87 -2.67 -9.18
CA PRO A 5 -7.36 -2.38 -7.84
C PRO A 5 -6.69 -3.29 -6.80
N LEU A 6 -6.24 -2.69 -5.70
CA LEU A 6 -5.60 -3.42 -4.62
C LEU A 6 -6.60 -4.30 -3.87
N LYS A 7 -6.10 -5.40 -3.33
CA LYS A 7 -6.90 -6.29 -2.49
C LYS A 7 -7.03 -5.73 -1.08
N ALA A 8 -8.23 -5.84 -0.50
CA ALA A 8 -8.55 -5.36 0.85
C ALA A 8 -7.76 -6.02 1.99
N GLY A 9 -7.03 -7.10 1.72
CA GLY A 9 -6.28 -7.86 2.73
C GLY A 9 -5.29 -7.00 3.52
N ILE A 10 -4.60 -6.06 2.86
CA ILE A 10 -3.61 -5.19 3.49
C ILE A 10 -4.28 -4.34 4.58
N SER A 11 -5.39 -3.68 4.26
CA SER A 11 -6.14 -2.87 5.23
C SER A 11 -6.68 -3.69 6.40
N ILE A 12 -7.17 -4.91 6.13
CA ILE A 12 -7.67 -5.83 7.18
C ILE A 12 -6.55 -6.26 8.12
N MET A 13 -5.37 -6.59 7.59
CA MET A 13 -4.21 -7.00 8.41
C MET A 13 -3.73 -5.84 9.29
N SER A 14 -3.58 -4.65 8.73
CA SER A 14 -3.09 -3.48 9.46
C SER A 14 -4.06 -3.03 10.56
N LEU A 15 -5.34 -2.85 10.21
CA LEU A 15 -6.37 -2.44 11.18
C LEU A 15 -6.66 -3.55 12.20
N GLY A 16 -6.62 -4.81 11.78
CA GLY A 16 -6.76 -5.97 12.66
C GLY A 16 -5.66 -6.05 13.70
N ALA A 17 -4.40 -5.87 13.31
CA ALA A 17 -3.27 -5.84 14.24
C ALA A 17 -3.38 -4.71 15.26
N MET A 18 -3.70 -3.49 14.80
CA MET A 18 -3.89 -2.33 15.69
C MET A 18 -5.14 -2.45 16.57
N ALA A 19 -6.16 -3.19 16.12
CA ALA A 19 -7.34 -3.45 16.93
C ALA A 19 -7.05 -4.44 18.06
N SER A 20 -6.23 -5.47 17.80
CA SER A 20 -5.86 -6.51 18.75
C SER A 20 -4.89 -6.02 19.84
N GLN A 21 -3.96 -5.12 19.52
CA GLN A 21 -2.98 -4.61 20.48
C GLN A 21 -3.06 -3.09 20.63
N LYS A 22 -3.45 -2.61 21.81
CA LYS A 22 -3.45 -1.17 22.13
C LYS A 22 -2.02 -0.63 22.11
N GLY A 23 -1.82 0.50 21.43
CA GLY A 23 -0.52 1.18 21.31
C GLY A 23 0.36 0.68 20.16
N LEU A 24 -0.03 -0.39 19.45
CA LEU A 24 0.69 -0.83 18.26
C LEU A 24 0.42 0.14 17.10
N LYS A 25 1.47 0.72 16.53
CA LYS A 25 1.40 1.58 15.35
C LYS A 25 2.00 0.87 14.15
N VAL A 26 1.15 0.25 13.34
CA VAL A 26 1.57 -0.39 12.09
C VAL A 26 1.89 0.68 11.07
N LYS A 27 3.13 0.69 10.56
CA LYS A 27 3.58 1.61 9.50
C LYS A 27 3.59 0.86 8.18
N ILE A 28 2.88 1.37 7.19
CA ILE A 28 2.83 0.83 5.84
C ILE A 28 3.73 1.68 4.96
N LEU A 29 4.77 1.08 4.36
CA LEU A 29 5.71 1.80 3.51
C LEU A 29 5.46 1.42 2.05
N PRO A 30 5.02 2.36 1.18
CA PRO A 30 4.92 2.10 -0.24
C PRO A 30 6.33 2.04 -0.85
N LEU A 31 6.59 1.00 -1.63
CA LEU A 31 7.86 0.76 -2.30
C LEU A 31 7.62 0.53 -3.80
N GLY A 32 8.34 1.27 -4.63
CA GLY A 32 8.45 1.05 -6.07
C GLY A 32 9.74 0.30 -6.38
N LEU A 33 9.64 -0.78 -7.17
CA LEU A 33 10.81 -1.54 -7.61
C LEU A 33 10.93 -1.46 -9.13
N ASN A 34 12.02 -0.85 -9.59
CA ASN A 34 12.30 -0.66 -11.02
C ASN A 34 13.53 -1.49 -11.39
N TYR A 35 13.32 -2.59 -12.12
CA TYR A 35 14.37 -3.50 -12.54
C TYR A 35 14.89 -3.16 -13.94
N PHE A 36 16.17 -2.84 -14.05
CA PHE A 36 16.83 -2.68 -15.34
C PHE A 36 17.47 -3.99 -15.78
N LYS A 37 17.08 -4.50 -16.95
CA LYS A 37 17.58 -5.77 -17.50
C LYS A 37 17.44 -6.93 -16.50
N GLY A 38 16.27 -7.06 -15.87
CA GLY A 38 16.01 -8.04 -14.80
C GLY A 38 16.27 -9.52 -15.18
N HIS A 39 16.37 -9.82 -16.48
CA HIS A 39 16.75 -11.15 -16.99
C HIS A 39 18.26 -11.43 -16.94
N GLN A 40 19.10 -10.43 -16.66
CA GLN A 40 20.55 -10.58 -16.61
C GLN A 40 21.03 -10.84 -15.19
N PHE A 41 22.03 -11.73 -15.07
CA PHE A 41 22.74 -11.94 -13.82
C PHE A 41 23.49 -10.67 -13.42
N ARG A 42 23.36 -10.24 -12.16
CA ARG A 42 23.83 -8.93 -11.64
C ARG A 42 23.17 -7.72 -12.30
N SER A 43 21.87 -7.81 -12.54
CA SER A 43 21.04 -6.65 -12.88
C SER A 43 20.94 -5.67 -11.71
N ARG A 44 20.55 -4.43 -12.04
CA ARG A 44 20.40 -3.34 -11.08
C ARG A 44 18.91 -3.07 -10.84
N VAL A 45 18.56 -2.77 -9.59
CA VAL A 45 17.21 -2.37 -9.18
C VAL A 45 17.28 -1.00 -8.53
N PHE A 46 16.37 -0.12 -8.90
CA PHE A 46 16.11 1.12 -8.19
C PHE A 46 14.91 0.91 -7.27
N VAL A 47 15.05 1.39 -6.03
CA VAL A 47 14.02 1.25 -5.00
C VAL A 47 13.56 2.65 -4.62
N ASP A 48 12.33 2.98 -4.99
CA ASP A 48 11.69 4.24 -4.63
C ASP A 48 10.91 4.03 -3.34
N ILE A 49 11.33 4.73 -2.29
CA ILE A 49 10.74 4.63 -0.95
C ILE A 49 9.82 5.82 -0.74
N GLY A 50 8.53 5.57 -0.62
CA GLY A 50 7.55 6.62 -0.36
C GLY A 50 7.41 6.93 1.13
N SER A 51 6.50 7.86 1.44
CA SER A 51 6.23 8.25 2.82
C SER A 51 5.45 7.15 3.58
N PRO A 52 5.77 6.91 4.87
CA PRO A 52 5.06 5.92 5.67
C PRO A 52 3.60 6.33 5.89
N ILE A 53 2.68 5.42 5.58
CA ILE A 53 1.25 5.55 5.82
C ILE A 53 0.93 4.88 7.15
N ILE A 54 0.36 5.63 8.08
CA ILE A 54 0.00 5.16 9.42
C ILE A 54 -1.52 5.26 9.56
N PRO A 55 -2.23 4.14 9.82
CA PRO A 55 -3.66 4.20 10.10
C PRO A 55 -3.94 5.05 11.34
N THR A 56 -4.97 5.88 11.26
CA THR A 56 -5.40 6.75 12.37
C THR A 56 -6.14 5.93 13.44
N GLU A 57 -6.11 6.39 14.70
CA GLU A 57 -6.83 5.72 15.79
C GLU A 57 -8.35 5.67 15.53
N GLU A 58 -8.91 6.70 14.90
CA GLU A 58 -10.31 6.74 14.46
C GLU A 58 -10.65 5.60 13.49
N GLN A 59 -9.77 5.29 12.53
CA GLN A 59 -9.97 4.18 11.60
C GLN A 59 -9.94 2.82 12.32
N VAL A 60 -9.12 2.69 13.35
CA VAL A 60 -9.07 1.48 14.19
C VAL A 60 -10.35 1.34 15.02
N GLU A 61 -10.88 2.43 15.56
CA GLU A 61 -12.17 2.42 16.26
C GLU A 61 -13.34 2.07 15.33
N MET A 62 -13.38 2.66 14.14
CA MET A 62 -14.36 2.30 13.10
C MET A 62 -14.27 0.82 12.73
N TYR A 63 -13.06 0.28 12.64
CA TYR A 63 -12.84 -1.15 12.39
C TYR A 63 -13.39 -2.04 13.52
N LYS A 64 -13.25 -1.61 14.79
CA LYS A 64 -13.78 -2.33 15.97
C LYS A 64 -15.30 -2.32 16.06
N LYS A 65 -15.96 -1.25 15.59
CA LYS A 65 -17.44 -1.13 15.60
C LYS A 65 -18.13 -2.17 14.71
N GLY A 66 -17.41 -2.77 13.76
CA GLY A 66 -17.95 -3.84 12.91
C GLY A 66 -18.93 -3.34 11.83
N GLY A 67 -19.53 -4.29 11.10
CA GLY A 67 -20.52 -4.00 10.05
C GLY A 67 -19.99 -3.11 8.92
N ASP A 68 -20.81 -2.15 8.50
CA ASP A 68 -20.48 -1.21 7.42
C ASP A 68 -19.32 -0.27 7.77
N ALA A 69 -19.18 0.10 9.05
CA ALA A 69 -18.09 0.95 9.52
C ALA A 69 -16.72 0.29 9.32
N LYS A 70 -16.63 -1.04 9.49
CA LYS A 70 -15.43 -1.82 9.21
C LYS A 70 -15.05 -1.74 7.74
N ARG A 71 -16.02 -1.89 6.84
CA ARG A 71 -15.79 -1.84 5.39
C ARG A 71 -15.30 -0.47 4.96
N GLN A 72 -15.96 0.59 5.43
CA GLN A 72 -15.56 1.97 5.16
C GLN A 72 -14.15 2.31 5.68
N ALA A 73 -13.77 1.81 6.86
CA ALA A 73 -12.41 2.00 7.39
C ALA A 73 -11.36 1.32 6.50
N CYS A 74 -11.64 0.09 6.05
CA CYS A 74 -10.77 -0.63 5.13
C CYS A 74 -10.63 0.07 3.78
N ASP A 75 -11.74 0.54 3.21
CA ASP A 75 -11.78 1.21 1.91
C ASP A 75 -11.01 2.53 1.96
N LYS A 76 -11.21 3.35 3.01
CA LYS A 76 -10.43 4.59 3.22
C LYS A 76 -8.93 4.33 3.30
N LEU A 77 -8.52 3.34 4.08
CA LEU A 77 -7.09 3.00 4.20
C LEU A 77 -6.53 2.47 2.87
N LEU A 78 -7.32 1.68 2.14
CA LEU A 78 -6.91 1.13 0.85
C LEU A 78 -6.73 2.23 -0.20
N SER A 79 -7.60 3.24 -0.23
CA SER A 79 -7.45 4.42 -1.10
C SER A 79 -6.17 5.19 -0.80
N SER A 80 -5.83 5.40 0.48
CA SER A 80 -4.57 6.06 0.86
C SER A 80 -3.34 5.26 0.43
N ILE A 81 -3.37 3.93 0.60
CA ILE A 81 -2.28 3.05 0.15
C ILE A 81 -2.15 3.09 -1.38
N MET A 82 -3.28 3.06 -2.10
CA MET A 82 -3.26 3.13 -3.56
C MET A 82 -2.67 4.46 -4.06
N ALA A 83 -2.97 5.57 -3.39
CA ALA A 83 -2.36 6.86 -3.70
C ALA A 83 -0.84 6.85 -3.43
N GLY A 84 -0.40 6.28 -2.32
CA GLY A 84 1.02 6.14 -2.00
C GLY A 84 1.79 5.27 -3.00
N ILE A 85 1.20 4.15 -3.43
CA ILE A 85 1.81 3.26 -4.44
C ILE A 85 1.89 3.94 -5.81
N LYS A 86 0.84 4.68 -6.21
CA LYS A 86 0.88 5.45 -7.45
C LYS A 86 2.01 6.48 -7.47
N GLY A 87 2.34 7.08 -6.33
CA GLY A 87 3.43 8.06 -6.24
C GLY A 87 4.85 7.47 -6.38
N VAL A 88 5.04 6.18 -6.07
CA VAL A 88 6.34 5.50 -6.17
C VAL A 88 6.46 4.60 -7.40
N THR A 89 5.39 4.46 -8.19
CA THR A 89 5.36 3.59 -9.36
C THR A 89 5.45 4.42 -10.62
N ILE A 90 6.38 4.07 -11.51
CA ILE A 90 6.47 4.66 -12.84
C ILE A 90 5.38 4.02 -13.71
N GLN A 91 4.47 4.84 -14.22
CA GLN A 91 3.46 4.42 -15.19
C GLN A 91 3.97 4.80 -16.59
N ALA A 92 4.26 3.81 -17.43
CA ALA A 92 4.48 4.00 -18.86
C ALA A 92 3.38 3.28 -19.65
N ASP A 93 3.01 3.84 -20.80
CA ASP A 93 1.97 3.26 -21.65
C ASP A 93 2.49 2.08 -22.49
N ASN A 94 3.80 2.04 -22.74
CA ASN A 94 4.44 0.96 -23.47
C ASN A 94 5.72 0.45 -22.78
N TYR A 95 6.06 -0.84 -22.96
CA TYR A 95 7.21 -1.47 -22.30
C TYR A 95 8.56 -0.86 -22.74
N GLU A 96 8.63 -0.36 -23.98
CA GLU A 96 9.81 0.28 -24.54
C GLU A 96 10.12 1.66 -23.91
N GLU A 97 9.11 2.34 -23.36
CA GLU A 97 9.30 3.61 -22.63
C GLU A 97 9.68 3.40 -21.15
N LEU A 98 9.53 2.17 -20.64
CA LEU A 98 9.86 1.81 -19.26
C LEU A 98 11.33 1.35 -19.11
N GLN A 99 12.08 1.23 -20.21
CA GLN A 99 13.47 0.75 -20.25
C GLN A 99 14.52 1.85 -20.38
#